data_AF-A0A930BU04-F1
#
_entry.id   AF-A0A930BU04-F1
#
_cell.length_a   1.000
_cell.length_b   1.000
_cell.length_c   1.000
_cell.angle_alpha   90.00
_cell.angle_beta   90.00
_cell.angle_gamma   90.00
#
_symmetry.space_group_name_H-M   'P 1'
#
loop_
_entity.id
_entity.type
_entity.pdbx_description
1 polymer ?
#
loop_
_entity_poly.entity_id
_entity_poly.type
_entity_poly.pdbx_seq_one_letter_code
_entity_poly.pdbx_strand_id
1 'polypeptide(L)' 'MQAQRKPAKPRATRTTRAPRPEYIAAVRYPEGHSEIFHIRNADSFADARELVISEVGDVLSVMIALRH' A
#
# COMPACT_ATOMS: atom_id res chain seq x y z
N MET A 1 15.59 36.62 23.43
CA MET A 1 15.36 35.78 22.24
C MET A 1 16.01 34.42 22.47
N GLN A 2 15.25 33.39 22.87
CA GLN A 2 15.52 31.98 22.53
C GLN A 2 14.35 31.11 23.03
N ALA A 3 13.66 30.51 22.08
CA ALA A 3 12.49 29.68 22.30
C ALA A 3 12.93 28.22 22.54
N GLN A 4 12.61 27.67 23.70
CA GLN A 4 12.73 26.23 23.94
C GLN A 4 11.35 25.59 23.74
N ARG A 5 11.13 25.08 22.52
CA ARG A 5 9.91 24.36 22.16
C ARG A 5 9.88 22.98 22.83
N LYS A 6 8.72 22.70 23.42
CA LYS A 6 8.26 21.48 24.09
C LYS A 6 8.67 20.20 23.33
N PRO A 7 9.13 19.13 24.00
CA PRO A 7 9.33 17.85 23.34
C PRO A 7 7.97 17.26 22.95
N ALA A 8 7.73 17.14 21.65
CA ALA A 8 6.58 16.42 21.12
C ALA A 8 6.73 14.92 21.40
N LYS A 9 5.68 14.34 21.98
CA LYS A 9 5.54 12.92 22.34
C LYS A 9 5.99 12.02 21.18
N PRO A 10 6.83 10.99 21.40
CA PRO A 10 7.09 9.97 20.40
C PRO A 10 5.81 9.16 20.21
N ARG A 11 5.07 9.45 19.13
CA ARG A 11 3.89 8.70 18.75
C ARG A 11 4.33 7.42 18.04
N ALA A 12 3.80 6.31 18.55
CA ALA A 12 3.80 4.97 18.00
C ALA A 12 5.13 4.21 18.12
N THR A 13 5.17 3.37 19.16
CA THR A 13 5.74 2.03 19.11
C THR A 13 5.52 1.41 17.73
N ARG A 14 6.53 1.49 16.85
CA ARG A 14 6.63 0.63 15.67
C ARG A 14 6.84 -0.77 16.22
N THR A 15 5.73 -1.47 16.46
CA THR A 15 5.73 -2.91 16.59
C THR A 15 6.47 -3.42 15.37
N THR A 16 7.67 -3.95 15.62
CA THR A 16 8.54 -4.57 14.64
C THR A 16 7.86 -5.84 14.15
N ARG A 17 6.80 -5.70 13.36
CA ARG A 17 6.30 -6.82 12.56
C ARG A 17 7.41 -7.08 11.54
N ALA A 18 7.84 -8.34 11.44
CA ALA A 18 8.81 -8.83 10.46
C ALA A 18 8.60 -8.14 9.09
N PRO A 19 9.65 -7.94 8.27
CA PRO A 19 9.52 -7.28 6.97
C PRO A 19 8.39 -7.95 6.20
N ARG A 20 7.20 -7.34 6.23
CA ARG A 20 6.05 -7.93 5.59
C ARG A 20 6.24 -7.67 4.12
N PRO A 21 5.98 -8.66 3.26
CA PRO A 21 5.97 -8.41 1.82
C PRO A 21 5.00 -7.26 1.57
N GLU A 22 5.53 -6.14 1.07
CA GLU A 22 4.71 -5.05 0.56
C GLU A 22 4.40 -5.42 -0.89
N TYR A 23 3.12 -5.56 -1.22
CA TYR A 23 2.71 -5.79 -2.60
C TYR A 23 2.34 -4.46 -3.24
N ILE A 24 2.62 -4.34 -4.54
CA ILE A 24 2.15 -3.23 -5.36
C ILE A 24 1.27 -3.79 -6.47
N ALA A 25 0.19 -3.08 -6.77
CA ALA A 25 -0.63 -3.36 -7.93
C ALA A 25 -0.54 -2.24 -8.94
N ALA A 26 -0.29 -2.58 -10.19
CA ALA A 26 -0.54 -1.69 -11.32
C ALA A 26 -1.89 -2.08 -11.92
N VAL A 27 -2.82 -1.13 -11.94
CA VAL A 27 -4.18 -1.30 -12.46
C VAL A 27 -4.30 -0.49 -13.74
N ARG A 28 -4.84 -1.09 -14.79
CA ARG A 28 -5.19 -0.41 -16.02
C ARG A 28 -6.71 -0.35 -16.16
N TYR A 29 -7.24 0.85 -16.27
CA TYR A 29 -8.67 1.08 -16.44
C TYR A 29 -9.08 1.11 -17.91
N PRO A 30 -10.38 0.86 -18.20
CA PRO A 30 -10.92 0.98 -19.56
C PRO A 30 -10.77 2.38 -20.14
N GLU A 31 -10.74 3.41 -19.30
CA GLU A 31 -10.53 4.81 -19.69
C GLU A 31 -9.09 5.10 -20.17
N GLY A 32 -8.19 4.10 -20.13
CA GLY A 32 -6.86 4.18 -20.69
C GLY A 32 -5.79 4.73 -19.75
N HIS A 33 -6.18 5.19 -18.55
CA HIS A 33 -5.24 5.55 -17.50
C HIS A 33 -4.83 4.33 -16.66
N SER A 34 -3.73 4.47 -15.92
CA SER A 34 -3.24 3.43 -15.02
C SER A 34 -2.90 4.02 -13.66
N GLU A 35 -3.17 3.26 -12.61
CA GLU A 35 -2.89 3.66 -11.24
C GLU A 35 -2.08 2.58 -10.50
N ILE A 36 -1.32 3.02 -9.50
CA ILE A 36 -0.50 2.15 -8.67
C ILE A 36 -1.05 2.15 -7.25
N PHE A 37 -1.37 0.97 -6.74
CA PHE A 37 -1.86 0.74 -5.39
C PHE A 37 -0.81 0.07 -4.52
N HIS A 38 -0.71 0.51 -3.27
CA HIS A 38 0.15 -0.10 -2.26
C HIS A 38 -0.66 -1.01 -1.34
N ILE A 39 -0.35 -2.29 -1.33
CA ILE A 39 -1.10 -3.31 -0.61
C ILE A 39 -0.24 -3.80 0.57
N ARG A 40 -0.63 -3.36 1.77
CA ARG A 40 0.07 -3.71 3.03
C ARG A 40 -0.62 -4.82 3.83
N ASN A 41 -1.84 -5.18 3.43
CA ASN A 41 -2.69 -6.14 4.11
C ASN A 41 -3.00 -7.36 3.23
N ALA A 42 -2.02 -7.78 2.43
CA ALA A 42 -2.12 -9.02 1.68
C ALA A 42 -1.06 -10.02 2.13
N ASP A 43 -1.47 -11.28 2.24
CA ASP A 43 -0.58 -12.37 2.62
C ASP A 43 -0.08 -13.15 1.39
N SER A 44 -0.64 -12.91 0.20
CA SER A 44 -0.31 -13.60 -1.06
C SER A 44 -0.67 -12.77 -2.30
N PHE A 45 -0.10 -13.11 -3.46
CA PHE A 45 -0.44 -12.44 -4.74
C PHE A 45 -1.92 -12.56 -5.12
N ALA A 46 -2.54 -13.72 -4.87
CA ALA A 46 -3.96 -13.93 -5.14
C ALA A 46 -4.82 -13.02 -4.25
N ASP A 47 -4.53 -12.99 -2.96
CA ASP A 47 -5.21 -12.13 -1.98
C ASP A 47 -5.04 -10.64 -2.31
N ALA A 48 -3.81 -10.22 -2.64
CA ALA A 48 -3.50 -8.87 -3.11
C ALA A 48 -4.33 -8.49 -4.35
N ARG A 49 -4.49 -9.40 -5.30
CA ARG A 49 -5.31 -9.18 -6.50
C ARG A 49 -6.79 -9.03 -6.15
N GLU A 50 -7.34 -9.90 -5.32
CA GLU A 50 -8.75 -9.84 -4.91
C GLU A 50 -9.06 -8.54 -4.16
N LEU A 51 -8.17 -8.12 -3.26
CA LEU A 51 -8.31 -6.84 -2.55
C LEU A 51 -8.35 -5.66 -3.51
N VAL A 52 -7.48 -5.64 -4.52
CA VAL A 52 -7.47 -4.57 -5.52
C VAL A 52 -8.77 -4.59 -6.32
N ILE A 53 -9.16 -5.74 -6.88
CA ILE A 53 -10.38 -5.85 -7.69
C ILE A 53 -11.62 -5.43 -6.87
N SER A 54 -11.68 -5.79 -5.59
CA SER A 54 -12.77 -5.39 -4.70
C SER A 54 -12.82 -3.88 -4.45
N GLU A 55 -11.69 -3.18 -4.48
CA GLU A 55 -11.62 -1.74 -4.22
C GLU A 55 -11.83 -0.89 -5.49
N VAL A 56 -11.24 -1.28 -6.62
CA VAL A 56 -11.31 -0.50 -7.88
C VAL A 56 -12.44 -0.90 -8.83
N GLY A 57 -12.99 -2.11 -8.70
CA GLY A 57 -14.08 -2.56 -9.56
C GLY A 57 -13.63 -2.94 -10.98
N ASP A 58 -14.25 -2.33 -12.00
CA ASP A 58 -14.04 -2.69 -13.41
C ASP A 58 -12.68 -2.20 -13.93
N VAL A 59 -11.83 -3.16 -14.29
CA VAL A 59 -10.45 -2.92 -14.70
C VAL A 59 -10.11 -3.81 -15.89
N LEU A 60 -9.36 -3.29 -16.86
CA LEU A 60 -8.91 -4.08 -18.00
C LEU A 60 -7.85 -5.10 -17.60
N SER A 61 -6.97 -4.74 -16.68
CA SER A 61 -5.86 -5.58 -16.24
C SER A 61 -5.33 -5.16 -14.88
N VAL A 62 -4.89 -6.15 -14.10
CA VAL A 62 -4.23 -5.95 -12.80
C VAL A 62 -2.93 -6.76 -12.80
N MET A 63 -1.82 -6.09 -12.49
CA MET A 63 -0.52 -6.72 -12.31
C MET A 63 -0.07 -6.52 -10.87
N ILE A 64 0.24 -7.61 -10.15
CA ILE A 64 0.74 -7.56 -8.78
C ILE A 64 2.24 -7.87 -8.77
N ALA A 65 3.02 -7.07 -8.04
CA ALA A 65 4.45 -7.29 -7.83
C ALA A 65 4.83 -7.17 -6.35
N LEU A 66 5.91 -7.83 -5.94
CA LEU A 66 6.54 -7.62 -4.64
C LEU A 66 7.39 -6.36 -4.69
N ARG A 67 7.28 -5.54 -3.64
CA ARG A 67 8.15 -4.40 -3.39
C ARG A 67 9.24 -4.83 -2.42
N HIS A 68 10.49 -4.82 -2.91
CA HIS A 68 11.70 -5.05 -2.13
C HIS A 68 12.35 -3.72 -1.73
#